data_AF-A0A1W9VJN9-F1
#
_entry.id   AF-A0A1W9VJN9-F1
#
_cell.length_a   1.000
_cell.length_b   1.000
_cell.length_c   1.000
_cell.angle_alpha   90.00
_cell.angle_beta   90.00
_cell.angle_gamma   90.00
#
_symmetry.space_group_name_H-M   'P 1'
#
loop_
_entity.id
_entity.type
_entity.pdbx_description
1 polymer ?
#
loop_
_entity_poly.entity_id
_entity_poly.type
_entity_poly.pdbx_seq_one_letter_code
_entity_poly.pdbx_strand_id
1 'polypeptide(L)'
;MKLVELIAQTCWKDVRDSLLSNYPDSLDNIDTYSKVYDGLLKLTPFLSKMMISISEEFNKDFDDEPYTSVSGKDISDNSNIEYAIELVSWDEWLGMTLEDSSLKNYSHSDIIAHCIWEMTFYGFTNKTVQSFKDELNRRATEVQNMTEKEKKENLISLEELKERLKIVGSNYD
;
A
#
# COMPACT_ATOMS: atom_id res chain seq x y z
N MET A 1 8.35 -15.00 10.35
CA MET A 1 8.68 -13.73 11.04
C MET A 1 7.57 -12.73 10.74
N LYS A 2 7.17 -11.89 11.70
CA LYS A 2 6.19 -10.82 11.52
C LYS A 2 6.86 -9.46 11.33
N LEU A 3 6.15 -8.51 10.73
CA LEU A 3 6.67 -7.16 10.52
C LEU A 3 7.07 -6.48 11.85
N VAL A 4 6.28 -6.63 12.91
CA VAL A 4 6.63 -6.09 14.24
C VAL A 4 7.96 -6.62 14.77
N GLU A 5 8.26 -7.90 14.53
CA GLU A 5 9.49 -8.54 14.99
C GLU A 5 10.70 -7.98 14.23
N LEU A 6 10.53 -7.74 12.93
CA LEU A 6 11.54 -7.16 12.06
C LEU A 6 11.87 -5.72 12.47
N ILE A 7 10.84 -4.91 12.72
CA ILE A 7 10.98 -3.50 13.14
C ILE A 7 11.69 -3.42 14.49
N ALA A 8 11.35 -4.29 15.45
CA ALA A 8 11.99 -4.32 16.77
C ALA A 8 13.48 -4.69 16.72
N GLN A 9 13.94 -5.35 15.65
CA GLN A 9 15.32 -5.82 15.48
C GLN A 9 16.19 -4.93 14.58
N THR A 10 15.60 -3.91 13.94
CA THR A 10 16.28 -3.08 12.93
C THR A 10 16.29 -1.65 13.41
N CYS A 11 17.42 -0.95 13.37
CA CYS A 11 17.47 0.43 13.86
C CYS A 11 16.97 1.43 12.80
N TRP A 12 16.43 2.57 13.24
CA TRP A 12 15.94 3.62 12.34
C TRP A 12 16.98 4.08 11.32
N LYS A 13 18.27 4.13 11.69
CA LYS A 13 19.34 4.56 10.78
C LYS A 13 19.38 3.69 9.52
N ASP A 14 19.31 2.37 9.68
CA ASP A 14 19.39 1.44 8.54
C ASP A 14 18.14 1.56 7.66
N VAL A 15 16.96 1.67 8.28
CA VAL A 15 15.68 1.89 7.57
C VAL A 15 15.70 3.21 6.79
N ARG A 16 16.21 4.28 7.40
CA ARG A 16 16.37 5.59 6.78
C ARG A 16 17.28 5.53 5.55
N ASP A 17 18.41 4.85 5.68
CA ASP A 17 19.37 4.72 4.59
C ASP A 17 18.76 3.89 3.44
N SER A 18 18.00 2.83 3.74
CA SER A 18 17.18 2.09 2.76
C SER A 18 16.08 2.96 2.11
N LEU A 19 15.35 3.78 2.88
CA LEU A 19 14.33 4.69 2.33
C LEU A 19 14.93 5.68 1.33
N LEU A 20 16.07 6.29 1.67
CA LEU A 20 16.74 7.26 0.79
C LEU A 20 17.34 6.60 -0.46
N SER A 21 17.76 5.34 -0.35
CA SER A 21 18.28 4.57 -1.49
C SER A 21 17.19 4.16 -2.47
N ASN A 22 16.07 3.63 -1.96
CA ASN A 22 14.98 3.11 -2.79
C ASN A 22 14.03 4.22 -3.27
N TYR A 23 13.89 5.30 -2.49
CA TYR A 23 12.93 6.36 -2.75
C TYR A 23 13.59 7.74 -2.54
N PRO A 24 14.48 8.17 -3.44
CA PRO A 24 15.25 9.41 -3.28
C PRO A 24 14.36 10.66 -3.11
N ASP A 25 13.18 10.66 -3.73
CA ASP A 25 12.18 11.74 -3.61
C ASP A 25 11.55 11.82 -2.20
N SER A 26 11.79 10.83 -1.34
CA SER A 26 11.36 10.84 0.06
C SER A 26 12.23 11.72 0.98
N LEU A 27 13.32 12.31 0.47
CA LEU A 27 14.28 13.08 1.27
C LEU A 27 13.61 14.19 2.10
N ASP A 28 12.68 14.93 1.50
CA ASP A 28 11.98 16.04 2.17
C ASP A 28 11.06 15.58 3.31
N ASN A 29 10.69 14.30 3.33
CA ASN A 29 9.77 13.70 4.29
C ASN A 29 10.46 12.79 5.31
N ILE A 30 11.80 12.72 5.34
CA ILE A 30 12.53 11.73 6.15
C ILE A 30 12.25 11.84 7.66
N ASP A 31 12.08 13.07 8.17
CA ASP A 31 11.69 13.31 9.56
C ASP A 31 10.26 12.83 9.86
N THR A 32 9.39 12.88 8.86
CA THR A 32 8.01 12.37 8.97
C THR A 32 8.02 10.85 8.99
N TYR A 33 8.82 10.20 8.14
CA TYR A 33 9.02 8.75 8.19
C TYR A 33 9.60 8.27 9.53
N SER A 34 10.51 9.04 10.15
CA SER A 34 11.01 8.74 11.50
C SER A 34 9.87 8.68 12.52
N LYS A 35 8.89 9.59 12.43
CA LYS A 35 7.72 9.59 13.32
C LYS A 35 6.79 8.41 13.06
N VAL A 36 6.66 7.99 11.80
CA VAL A 36 5.93 6.76 11.44
C VAL A 36 6.59 5.56 12.10
N TYR A 37 7.90 5.38 11.88
CA TYR A 37 8.69 4.30 12.48
C TYR A 37 8.57 4.27 14.02
N ASP A 38 8.74 5.41 14.68
CA ASP A 38 8.56 5.54 16.14
C ASP A 38 7.13 5.24 16.60
N GLY A 39 6.13 5.54 15.76
CA GLY A 39 4.73 5.22 15.98
C GLY A 39 4.49 3.71 15.93
N LEU A 40 5.05 3.03 14.92
CA LEU A 40 4.94 1.59 14.75
C LEU A 40 5.49 0.82 15.95
N LEU A 41 6.61 1.26 16.52
CA LEU A 41 7.20 0.67 17.74
C LEU A 41 6.28 0.73 18.97
N LYS A 42 5.27 1.59 18.97
CA LYS A 42 4.34 1.81 20.10
C LYS A 42 2.99 1.14 19.90
N LEU A 43 2.70 0.65 18.69
CA LEU A 43 1.43 0.00 18.40
C LEU A 43 1.43 -1.44 18.89
N THR A 44 0.27 -1.89 19.36
CA THR A 44 0.03 -3.31 19.63
C THR A 44 -0.40 -3.97 18.34
N PRO A 45 0.30 -5.01 17.84
CA PRO A 45 -0.07 -5.68 16.60
C PRO A 45 -1.42 -6.38 16.71
N PHE A 46 -2.23 -6.28 15.66
CA PHE A 46 -3.44 -7.06 15.47
C PHE A 46 -3.13 -8.30 14.64
N LEU A 47 -3.56 -9.49 15.10
CA LEU A 47 -3.26 -10.75 14.40
C LEU A 47 -3.96 -10.78 13.03
N SER A 48 -3.17 -10.73 11.97
CA SER A 48 -3.65 -10.88 10.59
C SER A 48 -3.43 -12.30 10.08
N LYS A 49 -4.29 -12.72 9.14
CA LYS A 49 -4.06 -13.91 8.30
C LYS A 49 -3.33 -13.56 7.00
N MET A 50 -2.99 -12.30 6.80
CA MET A 50 -2.25 -11.83 5.63
C MET A 50 -0.74 -12.00 5.84
N MET A 51 -0.07 -12.28 4.74
CA MET A 51 1.39 -12.31 4.61
C MET A 51 1.82 -11.22 3.63
N ILE A 52 2.82 -10.44 4.01
CA ILE A 52 3.43 -9.42 3.15
C ILE A 52 4.38 -10.12 2.17
N SER A 53 4.20 -9.81 0.89
CA SER A 53 5.04 -10.21 -0.23
C SER A 53 5.66 -8.97 -0.83
N ILE A 54 6.96 -9.03 -1.10
CA ILE A 54 7.73 -7.99 -1.78
C ILE A 54 8.42 -8.60 -2.98
N SER A 55 8.20 -8.00 -4.15
CA SER A 55 8.68 -8.46 -5.45
C SER A 55 9.11 -7.28 -6.31
N GLU A 56 9.99 -7.55 -7.26
CA GLU A 56 10.30 -6.63 -8.35
C GLU A 56 9.36 -6.95 -9.52
N GLU A 57 8.64 -5.94 -10.01
CA GLU A 57 7.67 -6.04 -11.09
C GLU A 57 8.03 -5.09 -12.24
N PHE A 58 7.49 -5.36 -13.44
CA PHE A 58 7.74 -4.58 -14.65
C PHE A 58 6.41 -4.12 -15.24
N ASN A 59 6.30 -2.83 -15.55
CA ASN A 59 5.11 -2.30 -16.18
C ASN A 59 5.32 -2.10 -17.69
N LYS A 60 5.15 -3.18 -18.47
CA LYS A 60 5.37 -3.20 -19.92
C LYS A 60 4.59 -2.13 -20.71
N ASP A 61 3.55 -1.55 -20.11
CA ASP A 61 2.67 -0.56 -20.75
C ASP A 61 3.09 0.90 -20.48
N PHE A 62 4.00 1.15 -19.52
CA PHE A 62 4.46 2.49 -19.15
C PHE A 62 5.95 2.67 -19.45
N ASP A 63 6.79 1.87 -18.80
CA ASP A 63 8.22 1.81 -18.98
C ASP A 63 8.74 0.40 -18.62
N ASP A 64 9.80 -0.05 -19.29
CA ASP A 64 10.46 -1.31 -18.94
C ASP A 64 11.30 -1.19 -17.65
N GLU A 65 11.06 -0.17 -16.83
CA GLU A 65 11.76 0.04 -15.57
C GLU A 65 11.12 -0.82 -14.47
N PRO A 66 11.93 -1.59 -13.72
CA PRO A 66 11.40 -2.37 -12.60
C PRO A 66 10.95 -1.44 -11.46
N TYR A 67 9.85 -1.78 -10.81
CA TYR A 67 9.42 -1.17 -9.56
C TYR A 67 9.25 -2.22 -8.47
N THR A 68 9.42 -1.82 -7.21
CA THR A 68 9.13 -2.70 -6.07
C THR A 68 7.64 -2.68 -5.75
N SER A 69 7.03 -3.86 -5.76
CA SER A 69 5.64 -4.10 -5.36
C SER A 69 5.60 -4.64 -3.94
N VAL A 70 4.65 -4.14 -3.15
CA VAL A 70 4.35 -4.64 -1.80
C VAL A 70 2.89 -5.06 -1.76
N SER A 71 2.65 -6.35 -1.59
CA SER A 71 1.31 -6.94 -1.64
C SER A 71 1.04 -7.84 -0.44
N GLY A 72 -0.24 -8.11 -0.20
CA GLY A 72 -0.71 -9.07 0.79
C GLY A 72 -1.15 -10.38 0.13
N LYS A 73 -0.86 -11.51 0.76
CA LYS A 73 -1.38 -12.85 0.41
C LYS A 73 -2.13 -13.43 1.60
N ASP A 74 -3.33 -13.95 1.39
CA ASP A 74 -4.07 -14.63 2.46
C ASP A 74 -3.46 -16.02 2.70
N ILE A 75 -2.92 -16.25 3.90
CA ILE A 75 -2.26 -17.51 4.27
C ILE A 75 -3.25 -18.69 4.27
N SER A 76 -4.54 -18.42 4.44
CA SER A 76 -5.58 -19.44 4.43
C SER A 76 -6.07 -19.79 3.02
N ASP A 77 -5.72 -18.97 2.03
CA ASP A 77 -6.01 -19.25 0.63
C ASP A 77 -4.75 -19.79 -0.06
N ASN A 78 -4.87 -20.97 -0.66
CA ASN A 78 -3.78 -21.54 -1.47
C ASN A 78 -3.73 -20.94 -2.88
N SER A 79 -4.61 -19.96 -3.19
CA SER A 79 -4.48 -19.16 -4.39
C SER A 79 -3.23 -18.27 -4.29
N ASN A 80 -2.54 -18.06 -5.40
CA ASN A 80 -1.44 -17.09 -5.46
C ASN A 80 -1.98 -15.69 -5.79
N ILE A 81 -3.14 -15.33 -5.22
CA ILE A 81 -3.76 -14.02 -5.41
C ILE A 81 -3.08 -13.03 -4.48
N GLU A 82 -2.69 -11.90 -5.05
CA GLU A 82 -2.09 -10.78 -4.34
C GLU A 82 -3.10 -9.65 -4.19
N TYR A 83 -3.08 -9.02 -3.02
CA TYR A 83 -4.00 -7.95 -2.64
C TYR A 83 -3.23 -6.67 -2.33
N ALA A 84 -3.79 -5.55 -2.77
CA ALA A 84 -3.39 -4.22 -2.32
C ALA A 84 -3.65 -4.09 -0.80
N ILE A 85 -2.68 -3.57 -0.05
CA ILE A 85 -2.71 -3.53 1.43
C ILE A 85 -2.42 -2.14 2.02
N GLU A 86 -2.20 -1.11 1.20
CA GLU A 86 -1.89 0.27 1.59
C GLU A 86 -3.00 0.95 2.41
N LEU A 87 -4.23 0.43 2.37
CA LEU A 87 -5.36 0.88 3.20
C LEU A 87 -5.61 0.00 4.44
N VAL A 88 -4.82 -1.03 4.66
CA VAL A 88 -4.89 -1.84 5.89
C VAL A 88 -4.38 -1.02 7.07
N SER A 89 -4.97 -1.22 8.26
CA SER A 89 -4.56 -0.46 9.44
C SER A 89 -3.15 -0.86 9.88
N TRP A 90 -2.39 0.10 10.40
CA TRP A 90 -0.98 -0.13 10.70
C TRP A 90 -0.73 -1.20 11.78
N ASP A 91 -1.65 -1.35 12.74
CA ASP A 91 -1.61 -2.44 13.72
C ASP A 91 -1.82 -3.82 13.08
N GLU A 92 -2.64 -3.92 12.04
CA GLU A 92 -2.81 -5.16 11.28
C GLU A 92 -1.57 -5.47 10.43
N TRP A 93 -0.98 -4.48 9.75
CA TRP A 93 0.32 -4.61 9.06
C TRP A 93 1.38 -5.23 9.98
N LEU A 94 1.49 -4.72 11.22
CA LEU A 94 2.45 -5.21 12.21
C LEU A 94 2.25 -6.69 12.58
N GLY A 95 1.01 -7.19 12.47
CA GLY A 95 0.70 -8.59 12.77
C GLY A 95 0.81 -9.55 11.59
N MET A 96 1.01 -9.04 10.37
CA MET A 96 1.25 -9.85 9.17
C MET A 96 2.59 -10.56 9.24
N THR A 97 2.65 -11.77 8.68
CA THR A 97 3.93 -12.47 8.46
C THR A 97 4.61 -11.99 7.19
N LEU A 98 5.91 -12.19 7.07
CA LEU A 98 6.68 -11.90 5.86
C LEU A 98 6.83 -13.19 5.04
N GLU A 99 6.68 -13.10 3.72
CA GLU A 99 6.94 -14.21 2.80
C GLU A 99 8.42 -14.59 2.82
N ASP A 100 8.70 -15.89 2.77
CA ASP A 100 10.07 -16.41 2.78
C ASP A 100 10.92 -15.89 1.61
N SER A 101 10.30 -15.66 0.45
CA SER A 101 10.97 -15.12 -0.73
C SER A 101 11.46 -13.68 -0.46
N SER A 102 10.63 -12.86 0.21
CA SER A 102 10.95 -11.49 0.56
C SER A 102 12.08 -11.44 1.59
N LEU A 103 12.02 -12.29 2.62
CA LEU A 103 13.10 -12.43 3.61
C LEU A 103 14.43 -12.90 3.00
N LYS A 104 14.38 -13.64 1.90
CA LYS A 104 15.57 -14.14 1.19
C LYS A 104 16.17 -13.07 0.27
N ASN A 105 15.34 -12.26 -0.36
CA ASN A 105 15.75 -11.35 -1.43
C ASN A 105 16.05 -9.94 -0.95
N TYR A 106 15.49 -9.52 0.20
CA TYR A 106 15.62 -8.17 0.73
C TYR A 106 16.24 -8.17 2.12
N SER A 107 16.98 -7.11 2.43
CA SER A 107 17.46 -6.89 3.79
C SER A 107 16.29 -6.52 4.71
N HIS A 108 16.47 -6.68 6.02
CA HIS A 108 15.45 -6.27 6.99
C HIS A 108 15.11 -4.77 6.88
N SER A 109 16.10 -3.90 6.63
CA SER A 109 15.87 -2.47 6.48
C SER A 109 15.15 -2.13 5.18
N ASP A 110 15.41 -2.84 4.09
CA ASP A 110 14.69 -2.66 2.82
C ASP A 110 13.23 -3.09 2.95
N ILE A 111 12.97 -4.25 3.55
CA ILE A 111 11.59 -4.70 3.80
C ILE A 111 10.81 -3.65 4.59
N ILE A 112 11.39 -3.11 5.68
CA ILE A 112 10.73 -2.09 6.48
C ILE A 112 10.56 -0.79 5.69
N ALA A 113 11.56 -0.38 4.89
CA ALA A 113 11.48 0.81 4.06
C ALA A 113 10.33 0.72 3.04
N HIS A 114 10.23 -0.40 2.31
CA HIS A 114 9.14 -0.66 1.38
C HIS A 114 7.78 -0.68 2.09
N CYS A 115 7.67 -1.36 3.23
CA CYS A 115 6.42 -1.37 4.02
C CYS A 115 6.03 0.03 4.48
N ILE A 116 6.95 0.82 5.04
CA ILE A 116 6.66 2.17 5.51
C ILE A 116 6.26 3.09 4.36
N TRP A 117 6.96 3.00 3.22
CA TRP A 117 6.61 3.76 2.03
C TRP A 117 5.17 3.45 1.59
N GLU A 118 4.83 2.16 1.45
CA GLU A 118 3.50 1.69 1.08
C GLU A 118 2.42 2.12 2.08
N MET A 119 2.66 1.93 3.38
CA MET A 119 1.76 2.31 4.48
C MET A 119 1.46 3.82 4.53
N THR A 120 2.27 4.65 3.88
CA THR A 120 2.13 6.11 3.86
C THR A 120 1.64 6.67 2.54
N PHE A 121 1.27 5.81 1.57
CA PHE A 121 0.82 6.23 0.24
C PHE A 121 -0.33 7.25 0.29
N TYR A 122 -1.31 7.04 1.18
CA TYR A 122 -2.44 7.96 1.40
C TYR A 122 -2.25 8.95 2.57
N GLY A 123 -1.05 9.00 3.16
CA GLY A 123 -0.67 9.95 4.19
C GLY A 123 0.11 9.34 5.35
N PHE A 124 0.80 10.21 6.11
CA PHE A 124 1.75 9.82 7.15
C PHE A 124 1.15 9.50 8.52
N THR A 125 -0.16 9.21 8.61
CA THR A 125 -0.77 8.74 9.86
C THR A 125 -1.79 7.66 9.58
N ASN A 126 -1.85 6.63 10.43
CA ASN A 126 -2.89 5.60 10.34
C ASN A 126 -4.30 6.21 10.30
N LYS A 127 -4.54 7.30 11.04
CA LYS A 127 -5.82 8.03 11.02
C LYS A 127 -6.14 8.58 9.63
N THR A 128 -5.17 9.18 8.94
CA THR A 128 -5.36 9.73 7.59
C THR A 128 -5.70 8.60 6.61
N VAL A 129 -4.93 7.51 6.63
CA VAL A 129 -5.14 6.34 5.78
C VAL A 129 -6.52 5.72 6.01
N GLN A 130 -6.92 5.50 7.27
CA GLN A 130 -8.25 4.95 7.59
C GLN A 130 -9.38 5.92 7.23
N SER A 131 -9.19 7.24 7.39
CA SER A 131 -10.19 8.23 6.97
C SER A 131 -10.40 8.22 5.45
N PHE A 132 -9.33 8.01 4.68
CA PHE A 132 -9.43 7.83 3.22
C PHE A 132 -10.20 6.55 2.87
N LYS A 133 -9.89 5.43 3.52
CA LYS A 133 -10.62 4.16 3.36
C LYS A 133 -12.11 4.30 3.67
N ASP A 134 -12.44 4.97 4.77
CA ASP A 134 -13.84 5.18 5.18
C ASP A 134 -14.60 6.03 4.15
N GLU A 135 -13.99 7.09 3.63
CA GLU A 135 -14.59 7.93 2.59
C GLU A 135 -14.77 7.15 1.27
N LEU A 136 -13.79 6.33 0.90
CA LEU A 136 -13.87 5.46 -0.29
C LEU A 136 -15.03 4.46 -0.13
N ASN A 137 -15.14 3.79 1.02
CA ASN A 137 -16.20 2.85 1.32
C ASN A 137 -17.58 3.52 1.37
N ARG A 138 -17.67 4.73 1.92
CA ARG A 138 -18.90 5.53 1.93
C ARG A 138 -19.38 5.80 0.51
N ARG A 139 -18.50 6.27 -0.37
CA ARG A 139 -18.82 6.54 -1.78
C ARG A 139 -19.20 5.27 -2.54
N ALA A 140 -18.47 4.17 -2.35
CA ALA A 140 -18.78 2.89 -2.96
C ALA A 140 -20.19 2.40 -2.55
N THR A 141 -20.50 2.50 -1.26
CA THR A 141 -21.81 2.13 -0.69
C THR A 141 -22.92 3.02 -1.25
N GLU A 142 -22.68 4.33 -1.37
CA GLU A 142 -23.63 5.26 -1.98
C GLU A 142 -23.96 4.85 -3.42
N VAL A 143 -22.96 4.60 -4.24
CA VAL A 143 -23.15 4.17 -5.64
C VAL A 143 -23.87 2.82 -5.74
N GLN A 144 -23.53 1.86 -4.88
CA GLN A 144 -24.19 0.54 -4.85
C GLN A 144 -25.68 0.63 -4.49
N ASN A 145 -26.03 1.56 -3.60
CA ASN A 145 -27.41 1.75 -3.13
C ASN A 145 -28.25 2.69 -4.00
N MET A 146 -27.65 3.38 -4.98
CA MET A 146 -28.41 4.21 -5.93
C MET A 146 -29.35 3.38 -6.79
N THR A 147 -30.56 3.89 -6.98
CA THR A 147 -31.47 3.41 -8.02
C THR A 147 -30.95 3.72 -9.42
N GLU A 148 -31.44 3.02 -10.44
CA GLU A 148 -31.08 3.32 -11.84
C GLU A 148 -31.44 4.75 -12.27
N LYS A 149 -32.47 5.35 -11.63
CA LYS A 149 -32.80 6.76 -11.86
C LYS A 149 -31.71 7.67 -11.27
N GLU A 150 -31.35 7.46 -10.01
CA GLU A 150 -30.32 8.25 -9.32
C GLU A 150 -28.95 8.11 -9.99
N LYS A 151 -28.58 6.91 -10.46
CA LYS A 151 -27.34 6.70 -11.24
C LYS A 151 -27.33 7.54 -12.51
N LYS A 152 -28.43 7.56 -13.27
CA LYS A 152 -28.55 8.37 -14.50
C LYS A 152 -28.51 9.88 -14.23
N GLU A 153 -28.99 10.32 -13.07
CA GLU A 153 -29.02 11.74 -12.70
C GLU A 153 -27.69 12.23 -12.10
N ASN A 154 -26.95 11.36 -11.40
CA ASN A 154 -25.79 11.76 -10.60
C ASN A 154 -24.43 11.23 -11.09
N LEU A 155 -24.41 10.23 -11.96
CA LEU A 155 -23.16 9.64 -12.50
C LEU A 155 -23.06 9.90 -13.99
N ILE A 156 -21.83 9.92 -14.49
CA ILE A 156 -21.53 9.91 -15.93
C ILE A 156 -20.90 8.58 -16.31
N SER A 157 -21.06 8.17 -17.55
CA SER A 157 -20.38 6.97 -18.05
C SER A 157 -18.87 7.21 -18.19
N LEU A 158 -18.09 6.14 -18.20
CA LEU A 158 -16.65 6.23 -18.48
C LEU A 158 -16.37 6.87 -19.85
N GLU A 159 -17.21 6.59 -20.85
CA GLU A 159 -17.08 7.17 -22.19
C GLU A 159 -17.34 8.67 -22.18
N GLU A 160 -18.36 9.12 -21.45
CA GLU A 160 -18.62 10.56 -21.29
C GLU A 160 -17.50 11.26 -20.52
N LEU A 161 -16.94 10.60 -19.49
CA LEU A 161 -15.78 11.13 -18.76
C LEU A 161 -14.56 11.31 -19.69
N LYS A 162 -14.25 10.30 -20.52
CA LYS A 162 -13.16 10.36 -21.50
C LYS A 162 -13.34 11.53 -22.46
N GLU A 163 -14.55 11.72 -23.00
CA GLU A 163 -14.87 12.85 -23.90
C GLU A 163 -14.66 14.20 -23.21
N ARG A 164 -15.15 14.36 -21.97
CA ARG A 164 -14.99 15.59 -21.18
C ARG A 164 -13.52 15.94 -20.91
N LEU A 165 -12.73 14.93 -20.57
CA LEU A 165 -11.30 15.10 -20.30
C LEU A 165 -10.46 15.21 -21.59
N LYS A 166 -11.08 15.09 -22.77
CA LYS A 166 -10.40 15.00 -24.07
C LYS A 166 -9.32 13.92 -24.07
N ILE A 167 -9.52 12.85 -23.30
CA ILE A 167 -8.65 11.68 -23.32
C ILE A 167 -9.01 10.92 -24.59
N VAL A 168 -8.28 11.22 -25.66
CA VAL A 168 -8.37 10.48 -26.92
C VAL A 168 -7.64 9.16 -26.70
N GLY A 169 -8.40 8.06 -26.63
CA GLY A 169 -7.98 6.66 -26.52
C GLY A 169 -6.49 6.40 -26.29
N SER A 170 -6.08 6.25 -25.03
CA SER A 170 -5.06 5.24 -24.74
C SER A 170 -5.81 3.90 -24.75
N ASN A 171 -5.48 3.04 -25.71
CA ASN A 171 -6.04 1.70 -25.80
C ASN A 171 -5.68 0.94 -24.51
N TYR A 172 -6.66 0.77 -23.64
CA TYR A 172 -6.63 -0.24 -22.60
C TYR A 172 -7.49 -1.39 -23.14
N ASP A 173 -6.83 -2.28 -23.89
CA ASP A 173 -7.37 -3.60 -24.31
C ASP A 173 -6.95 -4.66 -23.28
#